data_AF-A0A0N5ASN5-F1
#
_entry.id   AF-A0A0N5ASN5-F1
#
_cell.length_a   1.000
_cell.length_b   1.000
_cell.length_c   1.000
_cell.angle_alpha   90.00
_cell.angle_beta   90.00
_cell.angle_gamma   90.00
#
_symmetry.space_group_name_H-M   'P 1'
#
loop_
_entity.id
_entity.type
_entity.pdbx_description
1 polymer ?
#
loop_
_entity_poly.entity_id
_entity_poly.type
_entity_poly.pdbx_seq_one_letter_code
_entity_poly.pdbx_strand_id
1 'polypeptide(L)'
;MLQHSEVLIKYRRRFPDRCTTVCENGGTVSSSCSCLCGYGFTGDRCQYLSKQHLFNDASCGIVNTSQVSLSAYPQPTRGPIFCQWLIRAPEANTIEFSIQDLDLDAEKVLQNQPCNDMFYIWGSKDISNPIPCNSESLESLIGKALKSDSNWLLIELRMNPWSEVAHKGPLIKFRYVTPSSLKVLRAYTSEMSLMSSSTIAPLPAATILLVILCIVFFPQQH
;
A
#
# COMPACT_ATOMS: atom_id res chain seq x y z
N MET A 1 10.27 -44.38 33.20
CA MET A 1 9.28 -43.44 32.62
C MET A 1 9.96 -42.06 32.50
N LEU A 2 10.84 -41.94 31.52
CA LEU A 2 11.67 -40.80 31.10
C LEU A 2 11.85 -41.11 29.60
N GLN A 3 11.63 -40.26 28.59
CA GLN A 3 12.00 -38.86 28.42
C GLN A 3 11.30 -38.44 27.11
N HIS A 4 10.35 -37.51 27.15
CA HIS A 4 9.68 -36.95 25.96
C HIS A 4 9.80 -35.43 26.03
N SER A 5 10.84 -34.85 25.43
CA SER A 5 10.89 -33.43 25.01
C SER A 5 12.27 -33.04 24.44
N GLU A 6 12.68 -33.63 23.31
CA GLU A 6 13.88 -33.16 22.58
C GLU A 6 13.67 -32.93 21.07
N VAL A 7 12.45 -32.62 20.62
CA VAL A 7 12.18 -32.50 19.16
C VAL A 7 11.61 -31.14 18.71
N LEU A 8 11.45 -30.14 19.58
CA LEU A 8 10.87 -28.83 19.20
C LEU A 8 11.78 -27.60 19.39
N ILE A 9 13.11 -27.76 19.32
CA ILE A 9 14.05 -26.62 19.27
C ILE A 9 15.05 -26.76 18.10
N LYS A 10 14.58 -27.22 16.94
CA LYS A 10 15.43 -27.32 15.74
C LYS A 10 14.74 -26.85 14.46
N TYR A 11 14.01 -25.74 14.51
CA TYR A 11 13.54 -25.06 13.29
C TYR A 11 13.43 -23.52 13.36
N ARG A 12 14.18 -22.86 14.26
CA ARG A 12 14.59 -21.47 13.98
C ARG A 12 15.74 -21.51 12.98
N ARG A 13 15.42 -21.53 11.69
CA ARG A 13 16.41 -21.22 10.66
C ARG A 13 17.02 -19.86 11.01
N ARG A 14 18.32 -19.90 11.18
CA ARG A 14 19.22 -18.80 11.47
C ARG A 14 19.31 -17.87 10.25
N PHE A 15 18.36 -16.95 10.10
CA PHE A 15 18.57 -15.70 9.37
C PHE A 15 17.68 -14.61 9.97
N PRO A 16 18.16 -13.89 10.99
CA PRO A 16 17.76 -12.50 11.20
C PRO A 16 19.01 -11.61 11.09
N ASP A 17 18.83 -10.41 10.52
CA ASP A 17 19.70 -9.24 10.74
C ASP A 17 21.05 -9.13 9.98
N ARG A 18 21.05 -9.06 8.65
CA ARG A 18 22.17 -8.41 7.94
C ARG A 18 21.81 -7.27 7.03
N CYS A 19 20.59 -7.26 6.48
CA CYS A 19 20.17 -6.22 5.56
C CYS A 19 19.15 -5.33 6.24
N THR A 20 19.43 -4.04 6.35
CA THR A 20 18.50 -3.00 6.84
C THR A 20 17.68 -2.37 5.71
N THR A 21 18.01 -2.67 4.45
CA THR A 21 17.33 -2.14 3.27
C THR A 21 15.88 -2.64 3.18
N VAL A 22 14.93 -1.71 3.08
CA VAL A 22 13.52 -2.00 2.83
C VAL A 22 13.19 -1.72 1.37
N CYS A 23 12.78 -2.74 0.63
CA CYS A 23 12.35 -2.61 -0.76
C CYS A 23 10.89 -2.16 -0.85
N GLU A 24 10.58 -1.32 -1.83
CA GLU A 24 9.25 -0.82 -2.12
C GLU A 24 8.61 -1.57 -3.30
N ASN A 25 7.30 -1.37 -3.48
CA ASN A 25 6.54 -1.79 -4.66
C ASN A 25 6.76 -3.27 -5.06
N GLY A 26 6.81 -4.15 -4.07
CA GLY A 26 6.97 -5.60 -4.27
C GLY A 26 8.39 -6.08 -4.54
N GLY A 27 9.40 -5.21 -4.39
CA GLY A 27 10.79 -5.60 -4.46
C GLY A 27 11.19 -6.59 -3.36
N THR A 28 12.19 -7.44 -3.63
CA THR A 28 12.71 -8.43 -2.69
C THR A 28 14.17 -8.18 -2.39
N VAL A 29 14.61 -8.44 -1.15
CA VAL A 29 16.02 -8.25 -0.76
C VAL A 29 16.84 -9.45 -1.23
N SER A 30 17.89 -9.20 -2.00
CA SER A 30 18.85 -10.21 -2.46
C SER A 30 19.82 -10.63 -1.35
N SER A 31 20.61 -11.67 -1.62
CA SER A 31 21.72 -12.08 -0.74
C SER A 31 22.80 -11.01 -0.58
N SER A 32 22.89 -10.03 -1.49
CA SER A 32 23.82 -8.90 -1.43
C SER A 32 23.23 -7.65 -0.77
N CYS A 33 22.10 -7.78 -0.05
CA CYS A 33 21.39 -6.66 0.60
C CYS A 33 20.93 -5.53 -0.34
N SER A 34 20.76 -5.84 -1.63
CA SER A 34 20.19 -4.94 -2.65
C SER A 34 18.77 -5.36 -3.00
N CYS A 35 17.94 -4.41 -3.42
CA CYS A 35 16.59 -4.72 -3.86
C CYS A 35 16.57 -5.26 -5.30
N LEU A 36 15.90 -6.39 -5.48
CA LEU A 36 15.51 -6.93 -6.78
C LEU A 36 14.11 -6.41 -7.09
N CYS A 37 14.02 -5.56 -8.11
CA CYS A 37 12.78 -4.91 -8.49
C CYS A 37 11.91 -5.79 -9.39
N GLY A 38 10.62 -5.83 -9.08
CA GLY A 38 9.62 -6.45 -9.93
C GLY A 38 9.41 -5.65 -11.23
N TYR A 39 8.56 -6.21 -12.09
CA TYR A 39 8.16 -5.57 -13.33
C TYR A 39 7.65 -4.13 -13.10
N GLY A 40 8.08 -3.20 -13.94
CA GLY A 40 7.65 -1.80 -13.91
C GLY A 40 8.42 -0.89 -12.94
N PHE A 41 9.35 -1.43 -12.13
CA PHE A 41 10.07 -0.65 -11.11
C PHE A 41 11.59 -0.64 -11.30
N THR A 42 12.24 0.39 -10.76
CA THR A 42 13.70 0.57 -10.73
C THR A 42 14.12 1.44 -9.53
N GLY A 43 15.43 1.63 -9.36
CA GLY A 43 16.06 2.32 -8.24
C GLY A 43 16.49 1.37 -7.11
N ASP A 44 17.34 1.87 -6.22
CA ASP A 44 17.95 1.07 -5.14
C ASP A 44 16.94 0.42 -4.19
N ARG A 45 15.74 1.00 -4.09
CA ARG A 45 14.61 0.50 -3.29
C ARG A 45 13.39 0.17 -4.14
N CYS A 46 13.51 0.11 -5.47
CA CYS A 46 12.37 -0.10 -6.39
C CYS A 46 11.30 1.01 -6.31
N GLN A 47 11.74 2.22 -6.00
CA GLN A 47 10.89 3.39 -5.75
C GLN A 47 10.51 4.17 -7.01
N TYR A 48 11.07 3.86 -8.17
CA TYR A 48 10.81 4.59 -9.42
C TYR A 48 10.13 3.72 -10.46
N LEU A 49 9.33 4.32 -11.33
CA LEU A 49 8.74 3.65 -12.49
C LEU A 49 9.79 3.56 -13.60
N SER A 50 10.14 2.34 -14.00
CA SER A 50 11.22 2.11 -14.97
C SER A 50 10.90 2.62 -16.38
N LYS A 51 9.61 2.72 -16.71
CA LYS A 51 9.10 3.11 -18.03
C LYS A 51 8.53 4.53 -18.08
N GLN A 52 8.82 5.36 -17.07
CA GLN A 52 8.28 6.72 -17.00
C GLN A 52 8.59 7.58 -18.24
N HIS A 53 9.74 7.37 -18.87
CA HIS A 53 10.15 8.04 -20.10
C HIS A 53 9.29 7.70 -21.33
N LEU A 54 8.45 6.67 -21.26
CA LEU A 54 7.54 6.26 -22.34
C LEU A 54 6.12 6.82 -22.16
N PHE A 55 5.83 7.50 -21.05
CA PHE A 55 4.50 8.01 -20.78
C PHE A 55 4.12 9.11 -21.77
N ASN A 56 2.93 9.03 -22.33
CA ASN A 56 2.41 10.01 -23.28
C ASN A 56 1.01 10.53 -22.93
N ASP A 57 0.56 10.30 -21.70
CA ASP A 57 -0.63 10.94 -21.11
C ASP A 57 -0.24 11.62 -19.79
N ALA A 58 -0.83 12.78 -19.50
CA ALA A 58 -0.47 13.60 -18.35
C ALA A 58 -0.93 13.00 -17.00
N SER A 59 -1.86 12.03 -17.01
CA SER A 59 -2.35 11.35 -15.80
C SER A 59 -1.39 10.27 -15.30
N CYS A 60 -0.41 9.85 -16.11
CA CYS A 60 0.50 8.75 -15.78
C CYS A 60 1.46 9.11 -14.65
N GLY A 61 1.92 8.09 -13.93
CA GLY A 61 2.89 8.19 -12.85
C GLY A 61 2.29 7.89 -11.48
N ILE A 62 2.80 8.58 -10.45
CA ILE A 62 2.35 8.38 -9.07
C ILE A 62 1.00 9.07 -8.87
N VAL A 63 0.01 8.31 -8.40
CA VAL A 63 -1.37 8.78 -8.23
C VAL A 63 -1.57 9.38 -6.85
N ASN A 64 -2.05 10.63 -6.81
CA ASN A 64 -2.35 11.37 -5.58
C ASN A 64 -3.86 11.66 -5.39
N THR A 65 -4.70 11.10 -6.25
CA THR A 65 -6.17 11.25 -6.23
C THR A 65 -6.83 9.97 -5.67
N SER A 66 -8.16 9.85 -5.72
CA SER A 66 -8.89 8.64 -5.35
C SER A 66 -9.33 7.77 -6.55
N GLN A 67 -8.87 8.12 -7.75
CA GLN A 67 -9.24 7.43 -8.98
C GLN A 67 -8.13 7.48 -10.03
N VAL A 68 -8.14 6.50 -10.93
CA VAL A 68 -7.23 6.37 -12.06
C VAL A 68 -8.05 6.37 -13.35
N SER A 69 -7.67 7.25 -14.27
CA SER A 69 -8.18 7.32 -15.64
C SER A 69 -7.19 8.09 -16.50
N LEU A 70 -7.33 7.98 -17.83
CA LEU A 70 -6.62 8.87 -18.75
C LEU A 70 -7.01 10.33 -18.54
N SER A 71 -6.13 11.25 -18.94
CA SER A 71 -6.36 12.70 -18.80
C SER A 71 -7.57 13.19 -19.60
N ALA A 72 -7.89 12.53 -20.71
CA ALA A 72 -9.04 12.85 -21.56
C ALA A 72 -10.38 12.28 -21.05
N TYR A 73 -10.36 11.32 -20.11
CA TYR A 73 -11.57 10.66 -19.62
C TYR A 73 -12.59 11.68 -19.09
N PRO A 74 -13.89 11.59 -19.43
CA PRO A 74 -14.57 10.47 -20.11
C PRO A 74 -14.55 10.53 -21.64
N GLN A 75 -13.85 11.48 -22.25
CA GLN A 75 -13.74 11.53 -23.70
C GLN A 75 -12.81 10.43 -24.20
N PRO A 76 -13.17 9.73 -25.30
CA PRO A 76 -12.31 8.71 -25.88
C PRO A 76 -11.12 9.36 -26.58
N THR A 77 -9.97 8.68 -26.58
CA THR A 77 -8.76 9.11 -27.26
C THR A 77 -8.35 8.12 -28.35
N ARG A 78 -7.60 8.61 -29.34
CA ARG A 78 -7.05 7.80 -30.44
C ARG A 78 -5.54 7.74 -30.37
N GLY A 79 -5.00 6.70 -30.99
CA GLY A 79 -3.58 6.53 -31.19
C GLY A 79 -2.88 5.83 -30.02
N PRO A 80 -1.55 5.73 -30.08
CA PRO A 80 -0.79 5.00 -29.09
C PRO A 80 -0.90 5.69 -27.74
N ILE A 81 -1.22 4.94 -26.69
CA ILE A 81 -1.05 5.36 -25.31
C ILE A 81 -0.19 4.32 -24.61
N PHE A 82 0.83 4.78 -23.90
CA PHE A 82 1.54 3.97 -22.92
C PHE A 82 1.48 4.70 -21.59
N CYS A 83 0.80 4.11 -20.61
CA CYS A 83 0.59 4.73 -19.32
C CYS A 83 0.75 3.72 -18.20
N GLN A 84 1.45 4.13 -17.13
CA GLN A 84 1.44 3.40 -15.87
C GLN A 84 1.00 4.33 -14.74
N TRP A 85 0.07 3.86 -13.92
CA TRP A 85 -0.35 4.52 -12.70
C TRP A 85 0.10 3.71 -11.49
N LEU A 86 0.86 4.35 -10.61
CA LEU A 86 1.30 3.77 -9.35
C LEU A 86 0.49 4.36 -8.19
N ILE A 87 -0.32 3.52 -7.57
CA ILE A 87 -1.02 3.86 -6.33
C ILE A 87 -0.18 3.36 -5.17
N ARG A 88 0.14 4.26 -4.24
CA ARG A 88 0.80 3.94 -2.97
C ARG A 88 -0.14 4.24 -1.81
N ALA A 89 -0.33 3.26 -0.94
CA ALA A 89 -0.99 3.45 0.33
C ALA A 89 0.06 3.71 1.43
N PRO A 90 -0.33 4.40 2.51
CA PRO A 90 0.49 4.48 3.72
C PRO A 90 0.92 3.09 4.21
N GLU A 91 2.02 3.05 4.97
CA GLU A 91 2.49 1.80 5.55
C GLU A 91 1.39 1.09 6.34
N ALA A 92 1.40 -0.24 6.24
CA ALA A 92 0.42 -1.15 6.83
C ALA A 92 -1.02 -1.03 6.29
N ASN A 93 -1.32 -0.11 5.37
CA ASN A 93 -2.59 -0.10 4.65
C ASN A 93 -2.51 -0.98 3.39
N THR A 94 -3.65 -1.51 2.99
CA THR A 94 -3.89 -2.11 1.66
C THR A 94 -4.75 -1.18 0.82
N ILE A 95 -4.84 -1.44 -0.47
CA ILE A 95 -5.66 -0.69 -1.42
C ILE A 95 -6.87 -1.56 -1.77
N GLU A 96 -8.07 -1.06 -1.50
CA GLU A 96 -9.28 -1.63 -2.07
C GLU A 96 -9.64 -0.81 -3.31
N PHE A 97 -9.87 -1.48 -4.43
CA PHE A 97 -10.12 -0.84 -5.71
C PHE A 97 -11.23 -1.56 -6.49
N SER A 98 -11.79 -0.88 -7.47
CA SER A 98 -12.80 -1.43 -8.37
C SER A 98 -12.70 -0.77 -9.74
N ILE A 99 -12.86 -1.58 -10.80
CA ILE A 99 -12.96 -1.09 -12.17
C ILE A 99 -14.41 -0.63 -12.36
N GLN A 100 -14.61 0.66 -12.61
CA GLN A 100 -15.95 1.26 -12.76
C GLN A 100 -16.37 1.33 -14.22
N ASP A 101 -15.40 1.54 -15.11
CA ASP A 101 -15.56 1.62 -16.56
C ASP A 101 -14.28 1.07 -17.20
N LEU A 102 -14.42 0.34 -18.29
CA LEU A 102 -13.28 -0.14 -19.08
C LEU A 102 -13.69 -0.22 -20.54
N ASP A 103 -13.08 0.63 -21.33
CA ASP A 103 -13.27 0.69 -22.77
C ASP A 103 -11.91 0.52 -23.44
N LEU A 104 -11.74 -0.62 -24.12
CA LEU A 104 -10.51 -1.09 -24.74
C LEU A 104 -10.83 -1.57 -26.16
N ASP A 105 -9.85 -1.45 -27.06
CA ASP A 105 -9.94 -2.04 -28.39
C ASP A 105 -9.95 -3.58 -28.31
N ALA A 106 -11.12 -4.14 -28.59
CA ALA A 106 -11.39 -5.57 -28.70
C ALA A 106 -11.82 -5.98 -30.12
N GLU A 107 -11.71 -5.08 -31.11
CA GLU A 107 -12.20 -5.35 -32.45
C GLU A 107 -11.44 -6.51 -33.12
N LYS A 108 -12.18 -7.38 -33.82
CA LYS A 108 -11.62 -8.51 -34.58
C LYS A 108 -10.84 -9.52 -33.71
N VAL A 109 -10.97 -9.46 -32.38
CA VAL A 109 -10.39 -10.42 -31.45
C VAL A 109 -11.30 -11.65 -31.37
N LEU A 110 -10.76 -12.82 -31.74
CA LEU A 110 -11.47 -14.11 -31.61
C LEU A 110 -11.66 -14.48 -30.14
N GLN A 111 -12.62 -15.36 -29.86
CA GLN A 111 -12.81 -15.93 -28.52
C GLN A 111 -11.49 -16.56 -28.04
N ASN A 112 -11.00 -16.13 -26.87
CA ASN A 112 -9.71 -16.50 -26.24
C ASN A 112 -8.43 -15.83 -26.79
N GLN A 113 -8.54 -14.81 -27.64
CA GLN A 113 -7.40 -13.97 -28.01
C GLN A 113 -7.27 -12.77 -27.05
N PRO A 114 -6.04 -12.29 -26.79
CA PRO A 114 -5.85 -11.05 -26.05
C PRO A 114 -6.40 -9.88 -26.85
N CYS A 115 -6.81 -8.85 -26.12
CA CYS A 115 -7.27 -7.58 -26.64
C CYS A 115 -6.20 -6.89 -27.49
N ASN A 116 -6.61 -6.04 -28.42
CA ASN A 116 -5.66 -5.20 -29.17
C ASN A 116 -4.99 -4.20 -28.22
N ASP A 117 -5.78 -3.63 -27.30
CA ASP A 117 -5.25 -2.87 -26.17
C ASP A 117 -4.85 -3.80 -25.03
N MET A 118 -3.69 -3.58 -24.42
CA MET A 118 -3.26 -4.36 -23.26
C MET A 118 -3.49 -3.59 -21.96
N PHE A 119 -4.20 -4.22 -21.02
CA PHE A 119 -4.46 -3.66 -19.70
C PHE A 119 -4.03 -4.64 -18.60
N TYR A 120 -3.21 -4.16 -17.66
CA TYR A 120 -2.63 -4.95 -16.58
C TYR A 120 -2.84 -4.28 -15.23
N ILE A 121 -3.06 -5.09 -14.18
CA ILE A 121 -3.08 -4.64 -12.79
C ILE A 121 -2.18 -5.57 -11.97
N TRP A 122 -1.06 -5.05 -11.46
CA TRP A 122 -0.10 -5.77 -10.62
C TRP A 122 -0.27 -5.40 -9.15
N GLY A 123 0.05 -6.35 -8.27
CA GLY A 123 -0.05 -6.17 -6.81
C GLY A 123 -1.35 -6.72 -6.20
N SER A 124 -2.07 -7.57 -6.93
CA SER A 124 -3.29 -8.26 -6.47
C SER A 124 -3.36 -9.67 -7.05
N LYS A 125 -3.29 -10.70 -6.21
CA LYS A 125 -3.49 -12.11 -6.58
C LYS A 125 -4.90 -12.43 -7.09
N ASP A 126 -5.87 -11.57 -6.78
CA ASP A 126 -7.27 -11.71 -7.24
C ASP A 126 -7.45 -11.28 -8.71
N ILE A 127 -6.40 -10.74 -9.33
CA ILE A 127 -6.37 -10.37 -10.74
C ILE A 127 -5.57 -11.41 -11.53
N SER A 128 -6.19 -11.90 -12.61
CA SER A 128 -5.48 -12.60 -13.68
C SER A 128 -5.14 -11.62 -14.79
N ASN A 129 -3.87 -11.56 -15.17
CA ASN A 129 -3.37 -10.65 -16.20
C ASN A 129 -3.06 -11.39 -17.50
N PRO A 130 -3.19 -10.74 -18.68
CA PRO A 130 -3.80 -9.42 -18.91
C PRO A 130 -5.31 -9.43 -18.59
N ILE A 131 -5.86 -8.25 -18.29
CA ILE A 131 -7.31 -8.10 -18.13
C ILE A 131 -7.99 -8.35 -19.49
N PRO A 132 -8.96 -9.27 -19.56
CA PRO A 132 -9.70 -9.54 -20.79
C PRO A 132 -10.70 -8.42 -21.12
N CYS A 133 -10.99 -8.25 -22.41
CA CYS A 133 -11.96 -7.29 -22.96
C CYS A 133 -13.20 -7.97 -23.57
N ASN A 134 -13.33 -9.29 -23.44
CA ASN A 134 -14.60 -9.95 -23.78
C ASN A 134 -15.67 -9.58 -22.73
N SER A 135 -16.91 -9.43 -23.16
CA SER A 135 -18.00 -8.92 -22.33
C SER A 135 -18.24 -9.76 -21.08
N GLU A 136 -18.26 -11.10 -21.19
CA GLU A 136 -18.52 -12.01 -20.07
C GLU A 136 -17.47 -11.84 -18.94
N SER A 137 -16.20 -11.80 -19.30
CA SER A 137 -15.13 -11.62 -18.31
C SER A 137 -15.18 -10.22 -17.70
N LEU A 138 -15.52 -9.21 -18.50
CA LEU A 138 -15.57 -7.83 -18.04
C LEU A 138 -16.75 -7.60 -17.07
N GLU A 139 -17.92 -8.17 -17.36
CA GLU A 139 -19.10 -8.12 -16.48
C GLU A 139 -18.80 -8.69 -15.09
N SER A 140 -17.93 -9.70 -15.00
CA SER A 140 -17.51 -10.28 -13.71
C SER A 140 -16.53 -9.42 -12.90
N LEU A 141 -15.89 -8.43 -13.55
CA LEU A 141 -14.86 -7.56 -12.96
C LEU A 141 -15.39 -6.15 -12.66
N ILE A 142 -16.27 -5.61 -13.50
CA ILE A 142 -16.81 -4.26 -13.33
C ILE A 142 -17.61 -4.16 -12.03
N GLY A 143 -17.34 -3.12 -11.24
CA GLY A 143 -17.99 -2.84 -9.97
C GLY A 143 -17.56 -3.75 -8.81
N LYS A 144 -16.83 -4.84 -9.07
CA LYS A 144 -16.35 -5.75 -8.03
C LYS A 144 -15.29 -5.06 -7.16
N ALA A 145 -15.46 -5.13 -5.84
CA ALA A 145 -14.45 -4.70 -4.90
C ALA A 145 -13.31 -5.73 -4.84
N LEU A 146 -12.11 -5.29 -5.21
CA LEU A 146 -10.88 -6.05 -5.23
C LEU A 146 -9.88 -5.45 -4.26
N LYS A 147 -8.87 -6.24 -3.85
CA LYS A 147 -7.92 -5.82 -2.83
C LYS A 147 -6.49 -6.13 -3.25
N SER A 148 -5.59 -5.17 -3.06
CA SER A 148 -4.17 -5.39 -3.24
C SER A 148 -3.58 -6.29 -2.14
N ASP A 149 -2.53 -7.02 -2.48
CA ASP A 149 -1.80 -7.88 -1.54
C ASP A 149 -0.96 -7.09 -0.55
N SER A 150 -0.63 -5.84 -0.88
CA SER A 150 0.22 -4.95 -0.09
C SER A 150 -0.20 -3.48 -0.23
N ASN A 151 0.66 -2.55 0.15
CA ASN A 151 0.41 -1.11 0.13
C ASN A 151 0.65 -0.45 -1.24
N TRP A 152 0.71 -1.21 -2.33
CA TRP A 152 0.95 -0.68 -3.67
C TRP A 152 0.10 -1.42 -4.71
N LEU A 153 -0.18 -0.72 -5.82
CA LEU A 153 -0.83 -1.27 -7.01
C LEU A 153 -0.24 -0.58 -8.24
N LEU A 154 0.14 -1.34 -9.26
CA LEU A 154 0.61 -0.80 -10.54
C LEU A 154 -0.41 -1.15 -11.62
N ILE A 155 -1.01 -0.12 -12.22
CA ILE A 155 -1.93 -0.27 -13.35
C ILE A 155 -1.18 0.14 -14.61
N GLU A 156 -1.25 -0.64 -15.67
CA GLU A 156 -0.61 -0.35 -16.96
C GLU A 156 -1.61 -0.46 -18.09
N LEU A 157 -1.68 0.57 -18.94
CA LEU A 157 -2.44 0.59 -20.17
C LEU A 157 -1.50 0.77 -21.36
N ARG A 158 -1.71 -0.05 -22.39
CA ARG A 158 -1.10 0.11 -23.70
C ARG A 158 -2.19 0.09 -24.76
N MET A 159 -2.44 1.22 -25.41
CA MET A 159 -3.41 1.30 -26.50
C MET A 159 -2.77 0.99 -27.85
N ASN A 160 -3.51 0.29 -28.68
CA ASN A 160 -3.17 -0.08 -30.04
C ASN A 160 -2.96 1.19 -30.90
N PRO A 161 -1.75 1.43 -31.45
CA PRO A 161 -1.48 2.59 -32.30
C PRO A 161 -2.31 2.62 -33.58
N TRP A 162 -2.81 1.46 -34.03
CA TRP A 162 -3.53 1.28 -35.29
C TRP A 162 -5.04 1.15 -35.12
N SER A 163 -5.56 1.43 -33.93
CA SER A 163 -7.02 1.42 -33.72
C SER A 163 -7.69 2.53 -34.54
N GLU A 164 -8.71 2.16 -35.31
CA GLU A 164 -9.54 3.13 -36.06
C GLU A 164 -10.58 3.81 -35.14
N VAL A 165 -10.89 3.15 -34.01
CA VAL A 165 -11.86 3.59 -33.01
C VAL A 165 -11.15 4.25 -31.84
N ALA A 166 -11.79 5.28 -31.28
CA ALA A 166 -11.31 5.96 -30.09
C ALA A 166 -11.87 5.24 -28.85
N HIS A 167 -11.03 5.02 -27.84
CA HIS A 167 -11.42 4.33 -26.61
C HIS A 167 -11.17 5.22 -25.38
N LYS A 168 -12.03 5.11 -24.37
CA LYS A 168 -11.93 5.90 -23.12
C LYS A 168 -10.84 5.39 -22.18
N GLY A 169 -10.44 4.12 -22.31
CA GLY A 169 -9.58 3.45 -21.34
C GLY A 169 -10.29 3.12 -20.03
N PRO A 170 -9.55 2.92 -18.93
CA PRO A 170 -10.12 2.54 -17.64
C PRO A 170 -10.59 3.74 -16.81
N LEU A 171 -11.62 3.53 -16.00
CA LEU A 171 -11.89 4.29 -14.77
C LEU A 171 -11.80 3.34 -13.59
N ILE A 172 -10.83 3.53 -12.71
CA ILE A 172 -10.67 2.77 -11.47
C ILE A 172 -10.86 3.70 -10.29
N LYS A 173 -11.70 3.31 -9.33
CA LYS A 173 -11.80 3.97 -8.02
C LYS A 173 -11.10 3.15 -6.98
N PHE A 174 -10.44 3.81 -6.04
CA PHE A 174 -9.76 3.13 -4.95
C PHE A 174 -9.82 3.90 -3.63
N ARG A 175 -9.56 3.17 -2.55
CA ARG A 175 -9.45 3.71 -1.19
C ARG A 175 -8.43 2.91 -0.39
N TYR A 176 -7.85 3.53 0.63
CA TYR A 176 -6.95 2.84 1.55
C TYR A 176 -7.74 2.16 2.66
N VAL A 177 -7.35 0.93 2.97
CA VAL A 177 -7.97 0.11 4.01
C VAL A 177 -6.90 -0.33 4.99
N THR A 178 -7.04 0.12 6.24
CA THR A 178 -6.22 -0.37 7.35
C THR A 178 -6.77 -1.73 7.82
N PRO A 179 -5.92 -2.77 7.97
CA PRO A 179 -6.30 -4.05 8.57
C PRO A 179 -6.97 -3.88 9.93
N SER A 180 -8.01 -4.68 10.20
CA SER A 180 -8.76 -4.63 11.46
C SER A 180 -7.89 -4.88 12.69
N SER A 181 -6.90 -5.78 12.59
CA SER A 181 -5.93 -6.05 13.66
C SER A 181 -5.18 -4.79 14.12
N LEU A 182 -4.80 -3.93 13.18
CA LEU A 182 -4.10 -2.68 13.47
C LEU A 182 -5.05 -1.58 13.97
N LYS A 183 -6.31 -1.59 13.54
CA LYS A 183 -7.34 -0.71 14.10
C LYS A 183 -7.58 -1.00 15.58
N VAL A 184 -7.69 -2.27 15.94
CA VAL A 184 -7.85 -2.74 17.32
C VAL A 184 -6.63 -2.33 18.16
N LEU A 185 -5.41 -2.57 17.67
CA LEU A 185 -4.19 -2.15 18.36
C LEU A 185 -4.11 -0.63 18.55
N ARG A 186 -4.45 0.17 17.52
CA ARG A 186 -4.51 1.65 17.66
C ARG A 186 -5.56 2.09 18.67
N ALA A 187 -6.72 1.43 18.73
CA ALA A 187 -7.75 1.76 19.72
C ALA A 187 -7.22 1.50 21.14
N TYR A 188 -6.60 0.33 21.38
CA TYR A 188 -5.98 0.01 22.67
C TYR A 188 -4.84 0.96 23.05
N THR A 189 -3.96 1.34 22.12
CA THR A 189 -2.88 2.29 22.43
C THR A 189 -3.40 3.70 22.67
N SER A 190 -4.45 4.11 21.97
CA SER A 190 -5.10 5.42 22.18
C SER A 190 -5.79 5.48 23.54
N GLU A 191 -6.46 4.41 23.94
CA GLU A 191 -7.03 4.27 25.29
C GLU A 191 -5.95 4.27 26.38
N MET A 192 -4.83 3.57 26.16
CA MET A 192 -3.72 3.55 27.13
C MET A 192 -3.00 4.92 27.24
N SER A 193 -3.02 5.73 26.18
CA SER A 193 -2.51 7.11 26.19
C SER A 193 -3.45 8.09 26.93
N LEU A 194 -4.75 7.79 26.96
CA LEU A 194 -5.74 8.53 27.74
C LEU A 194 -5.70 8.11 29.22
N MET A 195 -5.38 6.84 29.51
CA MET A 195 -5.20 6.34 30.88
C MET A 195 -3.89 6.79 31.54
N SER A 196 -2.88 7.22 30.77
CA SER A 196 -1.67 7.85 31.31
C SER A 196 -1.82 9.35 31.59
N SER A 197 -2.98 9.95 31.26
CA SER A 197 -3.29 11.36 31.51
C SER A 197 -4.13 11.60 32.78
N SER A 198 -4.34 10.58 33.62
CA SER A 198 -4.95 10.75 34.94
C SER A 198 -3.91 11.06 36.02
N THR A 199 -3.77 12.36 36.30
CA THR A 199 -3.45 12.99 37.61
C THR A 199 -2.16 12.60 38.34
N ILE A 200 -1.12 13.41 38.16
CA ILE A 200 -0.39 13.98 39.30
C ILE A 200 -0.47 15.50 39.14
N ALA A 201 -1.38 16.12 39.88
CA ALA A 201 -1.37 17.58 40.05
C ALA A 201 -0.02 17.97 40.69
N PRO A 202 0.67 19.01 40.20
CA PRO A 202 1.82 19.53 40.92
C PRO A 202 1.31 20.12 42.24
N LEU A 203 1.73 19.53 43.37
CA LEU A 203 1.55 20.18 44.66
C LEU A 203 2.22 21.57 44.59
N PRO A 204 1.56 22.66 45.01
CA PRO A 204 2.23 23.94 45.16
C PRO A 204 3.31 23.81 46.24
N ALA A 205 4.53 24.23 45.89
CA ALA A 205 5.75 24.17 46.69
C ALA A 205 5.74 25.11 47.92
N ALA A 206 4.69 25.07 48.75
CA ALA A 206 4.50 26.00 49.86
C ALA A 206 4.29 25.32 51.23
N THR A 207 4.33 23.99 51.34
CA THR A 207 4.05 23.28 52.60
C THR A 207 5.23 22.47 53.16
N ILE A 208 6.45 22.71 52.66
CA ILE A 208 7.70 22.17 53.24
C ILE A 208 8.50 23.33 53.86
N LEU A 209 7.91 24.03 54.82
CA LEU A 209 8.66 25.00 55.64
C LEU A 209 8.11 25.15 57.07
N LEU A 210 7.37 24.16 57.59
CA LEU A 210 6.76 24.24 58.92
C LEU A 210 7.08 23.06 59.86
N VAL A 211 7.93 22.11 59.43
CA VAL A 211 8.36 20.98 60.29
C VAL A 211 9.80 21.14 60.81
N ILE A 212 10.57 22.11 60.29
CA ILE A 212 11.98 22.34 60.70
C ILE A 212 12.11 23.37 61.84
N LEU A 213 11.05 24.12 62.17
CA LEU A 213 11.10 25.17 63.22
C LEU A 213 10.74 24.70 64.65
N CYS A 214 10.30 23.45 64.85
CA CYS A 214 9.95 22.94 66.18
C CYS A 214 11.10 22.23 66.93
N ILE A 215 12.32 22.15 66.37
CA ILE A 215 13.44 21.41 66.98
C ILE A 215 14.49 22.33 67.65
N VAL A 216 14.41 23.66 67.51
CA VAL A 216 15.54 24.56 67.91
C VAL A 216 15.31 25.43 69.15
N PHE A 217 14.11 25.50 69.74
CA PHE A 217 13.88 26.33 70.93
C PHE A 217 13.30 25.57 72.12
N PHE A 218 14.15 24.82 72.82
CA PHE A 218 14.02 24.60 74.26
C PHE A 218 15.40 24.71 74.89
N PRO A 219 15.81 25.90 75.40
CA PRO A 219 16.90 25.96 76.34
C PRO A 219 16.39 25.54 77.72
N GLN A 220 17.15 24.67 78.38
CA GLN A 220 17.09 24.47 79.82
C GLN A 220 17.25 25.81 80.55
N GLN A 221 16.55 25.99 81.68
CA GLN A 221 17.19 26.41 82.92
C GLN A 221 16.25 26.29 84.14
N HIS A 222 16.82 25.62 85.15
CA HIS A 222 16.56 25.63 86.61
C HIS A 222 15.21 25.23 87.19
#